data_AF-A0A239DQH0-F1
#
_entry.id   AF-A0A239DQH0-F1
#
_cell.length_a   1.000
_cell.length_b   1.000
_cell.length_c   1.000
_cell.angle_alpha   90.00
_cell.angle_beta   90.00
_cell.angle_gamma   90.00
#
_symmetry.space_group_name_H-M   'P 1'
#
loop_
_entity.id
_entity.type
_entity.pdbx_description
1 polymer ?
#
loop_
_entity_poly.entity_id
_entity_poly.type
_entity_poly.pdbx_seq_one_letter_code
_entity_poly.pdbx_strand_id
1 'polypeptide(L)' 'MVTVEYTRDHFVVMLRKAGLAEVADEAERVLPDPVEDRRIAAFLVPYGITLDQLASRMGGTL' A
#
# COMPACT_ATOMS: atom_id res chain seq x y z
N MET A 1 -2.56 -9.67 -18.35
CA MET A 1 -2.46 -8.79 -17.17
C MET A 1 -1.13 -9.12 -16.50
N VAL A 2 -0.24 -8.15 -16.33
CA VAL A 2 0.99 -8.32 -15.56
C VAL A 2 0.63 -8.12 -14.09
N THR A 3 0.97 -9.08 -13.24
CA THR A 3 0.89 -8.91 -11.78
C THR A 3 2.11 -8.12 -11.36
N VAL A 4 1.92 -6.93 -10.80
CA VAL A 4 3.00 -6.18 -10.16
C VAL A 4 3.09 -6.69 -8.71
N GLU A 5 4.32 -6.89 -8.26
CA GLU A 5 4.64 -7.25 -6.88
C GLU A 5 5.43 -6.12 -6.26
N TYR A 6 5.05 -5.75 -5.04
CA TYR A 6 5.76 -4.77 -4.22
C TYR A 6 6.39 -5.48 -3.03
N THR A 7 7.51 -4.95 -2.54
CA THR A 7 7.97 -5.35 -1.22
C THR A 7 7.03 -4.78 -0.17
N ARG A 8 6.82 -5.53 0.92
CA ARG A 8 5.98 -5.06 2.04
C ARG A 8 6.51 -3.74 2.59
N ASP A 9 7.83 -3.65 2.77
CA ASP A 9 8.51 -2.48 3.32
C ASP A 9 8.27 -1.24 2.46
N HIS A 10 8.29 -1.38 1.14
CA HIS A 10 7.98 -0.26 0.24
C HIS A 10 6.56 0.24 0.48
N PHE A 11 5.58 -0.66 0.58
CA PHE A 11 4.19 -0.30 0.84
C PHE A 11 3.98 0.35 2.22
N VAL A 12 4.63 -0.17 3.26
CA VAL A 12 4.62 0.43 4.61
C VAL A 12 5.19 1.85 4.60
N VAL A 13 6.29 2.07 3.90
CA VAL A 13 6.89 3.41 3.75
C VAL A 13 5.94 4.37 3.04
N MET A 14 5.24 3.93 2.00
CA MET A 14 4.24 4.76 1.30
C MET A 14 3.11 5.18 2.24
N LEU A 15 2.58 4.26 3.05
CA LEU A 15 1.54 4.54 4.03
C LEU A 15 2.00 5.55 5.10
N ARG A 16 3.22 5.37 5.64
CA ARG A 16 3.80 6.31 6.62
C ARG A 16 3.95 7.71 6.02
N LYS A 17 4.45 7.82 4.79
CA LYS A 17 4.57 9.12 4.07
C LYS A 17 3.21 9.78 3.81
N ALA A 18 2.17 8.99 3.60
CA ALA A 18 0.81 9.49 3.41
C ALA A 18 0.09 9.86 4.73
N GLY A 19 0.78 9.79 5.88
CA GLY A 19 0.22 10.09 7.20
C GLY A 19 -0.66 8.99 7.79
N LEU A 20 -0.60 7.77 7.23
CA LEU A 20 -1.43 6.63 7.62
C LEU A 20 -0.62 5.66 8.50
N ALA A 21 -0.06 6.17 9.60
CA ALA A 21 0.85 5.40 10.46
C ALA A 21 0.21 4.12 11.01
N GLU A 22 -1.03 4.19 11.50
CA GLU A 22 -1.75 3.03 12.04
C GLU A 22 -1.99 1.95 10.97
N VAL A 23 -2.32 2.37 9.74
CA VAL A 23 -2.50 1.45 8.60
C VAL A 23 -1.18 0.82 8.19
N ALA A 24 -0.07 1.57 8.28
CA ALA A 24 1.26 1.08 7.99
C ALA A 24 1.71 -0.02 8.96
N ASP A 25 1.46 0.16 10.25
CA ASP A 25 1.81 -0.84 11.27
C ASP A 25 0.96 -2.11 11.12
N GLU A 26 -0.31 -1.97 10.72
CA GLU A 26 -1.13 -3.12 10.38
C GLU A 26 -0.60 -3.84 9.14
N ALA A 27 -0.28 -3.10 8.07
CA ALA A 27 0.29 -3.66 6.83
C ALA A 27 1.59 -4.43 7.08
N GLU A 28 2.49 -3.89 7.91
CA GLU A 28 3.75 -4.52 8.31
C GLU A 28 3.54 -5.90 8.95
N ARG A 29 2.48 -6.01 9.77
CA ARG A 29 2.13 -7.23 10.50
C ARG A 29 1.41 -8.28 9.64
N VAL A 30 0.49 -7.87 8.76
CA VAL A 30 -0.48 -8.80 8.14
C VAL A 30 -0.21 -9.13 6.68
N LEU A 31 0.52 -8.27 5.96
CA LEU A 31 0.81 -8.52 4.55
C LEU A 31 1.98 -9.51 4.42
N PRO A 32 2.03 -10.31 3.34
CA PRO A 32 3.21 -11.11 2.99
C PRO A 32 4.32 -10.21 2.43
N ASP A 33 5.51 -10.78 2.21
CA ASP A 33 6.60 -10.14 1.47
C ASP A 33 7.21 -11.17 0.49
N PRO A 34 7.13 -10.97 -0.84
CA PRO A 34 6.49 -9.85 -1.54
C PRO A 34 4.96 -9.85 -1.41
N VAL A 35 4.33 -8.73 -1.76
CA VAL A 35 2.87 -8.57 -1.79
C VAL A 35 2.40 -8.13 -3.18
N GLU A 36 1.39 -8.82 -3.70
CA GLU A 36 0.76 -8.50 -4.99
C GLU A 36 -0.19 -7.30 -4.89
N ASP A 37 -0.31 -6.53 -5.98
CA ASP A 37 -1.21 -5.37 -6.10
C ASP A 37 -2.65 -5.66 -5.68
N ARG A 38 -3.18 -6.82 -6.08
CA ARG A 38 -4.57 -7.19 -5.76
C ARG A 38 -4.77 -7.34 -4.25
N ARG A 39 -3.75 -7.82 -3.54
CA ARG A 39 -3.78 -7.98 -2.09
C ARG A 39 -3.62 -6.65 -1.38
N ILE A 40 -2.78 -5.75 -1.92
CA ILE A 40 -2.71 -4.35 -1.47
C ILE A 40 -4.05 -3.66 -1.65
N ALA A 41 -4.67 -3.77 -2.83
CA ALA A 41 -5.96 -3.17 -3.11
C ALA A 41 -7.04 -3.68 -2.15
N ALA A 42 -7.10 -5.01 -1.93
CA ALA A 42 -8.02 -5.60 -0.97
C ALA A 42 -7.77 -5.14 0.48
N PHE A 43 -6.49 -5.00 0.87
CA PHE A 43 -6.11 -4.48 2.18
C PHE A 43 -6.55 -3.02 2.39
N LEU A 44 -6.55 -2.20 1.35
CA LEU A 44 -6.92 -0.78 1.45
C LEU A 44 -8.44 -0.52 1.44
N VAL A 45 -9.26 -1.49 0.99
CA VAL A 45 -10.74 -1.36 0.91
C VAL A 45 -11.37 -0.87 2.22
N PRO A 46 -11.06 -1.43 3.40
CA PRO A 46 -11.68 -1.01 4.66
C PRO A 46 -11.39 0.44 5.04
N TYR A 47 -10.28 1.02 4.55
CA TYR A 47 -9.89 2.40 4.83
C TYR A 47 -10.42 3.39 3.79
N GLY A 48 -11.09 2.92 2.73
CA GLY A 48 -11.63 3.76 1.66
C GLY A 48 -10.56 4.43 0.80
N ILE A 49 -9.36 3.83 0.71
CA ILE A 49 -8.20 4.37 0.00
C ILE A 49 -7.90 3.49 -1.20
N THR A 50 -7.56 4.09 -2.34
CA THR A 50 -7.02 3.35 -3.49
C THR A 50 -5.50 3.49 -3.56
N LEU A 51 -4.83 2.54 -4.21
CA LEU A 51 -3.39 2.63 -4.44
C LEU A 51 -3.01 3.87 -5.26
N ASP A 52 -3.86 4.27 -6.21
CA ASP A 52 -3.70 5.48 -7.02
C ASP A 52 -3.82 6.77 -6.18
N GLN A 53 -4.76 6.81 -5.23
CA GLN A 53 -4.86 7.91 -4.26
C GLN A 53 -3.62 7.97 -3.35
N LEU A 54 -3.10 6.81 -2.95
CA LEU A 54 -1.88 6.74 -2.15
C LEU A 54 -0.67 7.27 -2.95
N ALA A 55 -0.52 6.87 -4.21
CA ALA A 55 0.53 7.36 -5.11
C ALA A 55 0.40 8.87 -5.38
N SER A 56 -0.82 9.35 -5.64
CA SER A 56 -1.12 10.78 -5.85
C SER A 56 -0.75 11.64 -4.64
N ARG A 57 -0.96 11.14 -3.42
CA ARG A 57 -0.58 11.83 -2.17
C ARG A 57 0.93 11.97 -1.99
N MET A 58 1.72 11.09 -2.60
CA MET A 58 3.18 11.17 -2.58
C MET A 58 3.75 12.08 -3.68
N GLY A 59 2.90 12.72 -4.50
CA GLY A 59 3.31 13.60 -5.59
C GLY A 59 3.87 12.87 -6.81
N GLY A 60 3.65 11.55 -6.93
CA GLY A 60 4.13 10.73 -8.03
C GLY A 60 2.99 10.33 -8.98
N THR A 61 3.16 10.66 -10.26
CA THR A 61 2.51 9.91 -11.34
C THR A 61 3.09 8.49 -11.34
N LEU A 62 2.24 7.46 -11.28
CA LEU A 62 2.62 6.05 -11.42
C LEU A 62 3.32 5.78 -12.76
#